data_AF-A0A6P3EFG8-F1
#
_entry.id   AF-A0A6P3EFG8-F1
#
_cell.length_a   1.000
_cell.length_b   1.000
_cell.length_c   1.000
_cell.angle_alpha   90.00
_cell.angle_beta   90.00
_cell.angle_gamma   90.00
#
_symmetry.space_group_name_H-M   'P 1'
#
loop_
_entity.id
_entity.type
_entity.pdbx_description
1 polymer ?
#
loop_
_entity_poly.entity_id
_entity_poly.type
_entity_poly.pdbx_seq_one_letter_code
_entity_poly.pdbx_strand_id
1 'polypeptide(L)'
;MGDGGGDNFEDISTDCLKLELLEEIHMKDLVQFSILEIKQKIVKLEDKLSSNHEGSEWKARYEAQLALNDQLEKQIASLREKVEQIRGSPSDRLSSIRVYERMSVESLSTLLKQLEKEKKRLESQVRECALRLERESKAYHKVKDERRMYLAKMSQLSGLHHSSKRQPVSLHRMKEDPVKIGRSNPANQKMINAKRGPAKKMTRSNHLPKLNP
;
A
#
# COMPACT_ATOMS: atom_id res chain seq x y z
N MET A 1 -8.47 84.27 80.95
CA MET A 1 -7.78 83.44 79.93
C MET A 1 -6.84 82.55 80.73
N GLY A 2 -7.11 81.28 81.01
CA GLY A 2 -7.75 80.27 80.16
C GLY A 2 -6.70 79.65 79.26
N ASP A 3 -5.84 78.80 79.81
CA ASP A 3 -5.52 77.46 79.30
C ASP A 3 -4.38 76.87 80.14
N GLY A 4 -4.75 75.96 81.04
CA GLY A 4 -3.83 75.17 81.84
C GLY A 4 -4.37 73.76 81.78
N GLY A 5 -4.23 73.12 80.62
CA GLY A 5 -4.51 71.70 80.41
C GLY A 5 -3.65 70.87 81.36
N GLY A 6 -4.14 70.69 82.58
CA GLY A 6 -3.62 69.76 83.56
C GLY A 6 -3.92 68.35 83.08
N ASP A 7 -2.89 67.70 82.57
CA ASP A 7 -2.89 66.31 82.15
C ASP A 7 -3.23 65.44 83.36
N ASN A 8 -4.42 64.85 83.35
CA ASN A 8 -5.02 64.16 84.49
C ASN A 8 -4.47 62.71 84.56
N PHE A 9 -3.22 62.56 84.99
CA PHE A 9 -2.52 61.26 85.06
C PHE A 9 -2.51 60.62 86.46
N GLU A 10 -3.25 61.18 87.41
CA GLU A 10 -3.17 60.78 88.84
C GLU A 10 -4.15 59.67 89.26
N ASP A 11 -4.93 59.09 88.32
CA ASP A 11 -5.98 58.09 88.60
C ASP A 11 -5.85 56.76 87.81
N ILE A 12 -4.67 56.43 87.31
CA ILE A 12 -4.40 55.09 86.72
C ILE A 12 -3.46 54.33 87.65
N SER A 13 -4.02 53.48 88.51
CA SER A 13 -3.24 52.56 89.34
C SER A 13 -2.41 51.61 88.45
N THR A 14 -1.16 51.35 88.84
CA THR A 14 -0.26 50.42 88.12
C THR A 14 -0.86 49.03 87.91
N ASP A 15 -1.82 48.62 88.74
CA ASP A 15 -2.51 47.35 88.59
C ASP A 15 -3.54 47.35 87.46
N CYS A 16 -4.15 48.50 87.13
CA CYS A 16 -5.02 48.65 85.96
C CYS A 16 -4.23 48.45 84.66
N LEU A 17 -3.03 49.04 84.56
CA LEU A 17 -2.16 48.87 83.39
C LEU A 17 -1.68 47.43 83.21
N LYS A 18 -1.41 46.71 84.31
CA LYS A 18 -1.04 45.28 84.24
C LYS A 18 -2.20 44.42 83.73
N LEU A 19 -3.43 44.74 84.13
CA LEU A 19 -4.61 44.03 83.68
C LEU A 19 -4.85 44.24 82.18
N GLU A 20 -4.77 45.50 81.72
CA GLU A 20 -4.88 45.85 80.30
C GLU A 20 -3.79 45.19 79.46
N LEU A 21 -2.55 45.16 79.95
CA LEU A 21 -1.45 44.45 79.27
C LEU A 21 -1.72 42.94 79.12
N LEU A 22 -2.29 42.29 80.14
CA LEU A 22 -2.64 40.87 80.08
C LEU A 22 -3.77 40.59 79.08
N GLU A 23 -4.77 41.47 79.04
CA GLU A 23 -5.85 41.38 78.06
C GLU A 23 -5.33 41.56 76.62
N GLU A 24 -4.44 42.54 76.40
CA GLU A 24 -3.82 42.79 75.11
C GLU A 24 -2.94 41.63 74.64
N ILE A 25 -2.19 40.99 75.56
CA ILE A 25 -1.41 39.78 75.27
C ILE A 25 -2.34 38.63 74.83
N HIS A 26 -3.45 38.42 75.54
CA HIS A 26 -4.41 37.37 75.22
C HIS A 26 -5.09 37.62 73.86
N MET A 27 -5.52 38.86 73.59
CA MET A 27 -6.11 39.24 72.29
C MET A 27 -5.11 39.03 71.15
N LYS A 28 -3.84 39.43 71.34
CA LYS A 28 -2.76 39.19 70.38
C LYS A 28 -2.57 37.70 70.09
N ASP A 29 -2.58 36.84 71.12
CA ASP A 29 -2.43 35.40 70.92
C ASP A 29 -3.62 34.82 70.15
N LEU A 30 -4.85 35.25 70.45
CA LEU A 30 -6.06 34.83 69.71
C LEU A 30 -6.01 35.23 68.23
N VAL A 31 -5.53 36.44 67.94
CA VAL A 31 -5.31 36.92 66.57
C VAL A 31 -4.22 36.09 65.89
N GLN A 32 -3.13 35.74 66.58
CA GLN A 32 -2.08 34.88 66.02
C GLN A 32 -2.60 33.48 65.67
N PHE A 33 -3.44 32.87 66.53
CA PHE A 33 -4.10 31.60 66.23
C PHE A 33 -4.99 31.72 64.99
N SER A 34 -5.81 32.76 64.89
CA SER A 34 -6.64 33.03 63.71
C SER A 34 -5.82 33.20 62.44
N ILE A 35 -4.70 33.93 62.51
CA ILE A 35 -3.78 34.10 61.37
C ILE A 35 -3.21 32.75 60.93
N LEU A 36 -2.82 31.88 61.85
CA LEU A 36 -2.32 30.54 61.52
C LEU A 36 -3.40 29.67 60.87
N GLU A 37 -4.62 29.70 61.41
CA GLU A 37 -5.75 28.98 60.80
C GLU A 37 -6.07 29.49 59.38
N ILE A 38 -6.06 30.81 59.19
CA ILE A 38 -6.28 31.43 57.88
C ILE A 38 -5.18 31.02 56.91
N LYS A 39 -3.90 31.09 57.32
CA LYS A 39 -2.77 30.62 56.50
C LYS A 39 -2.92 29.15 56.12
N GLN A 40 -3.31 28.30 57.05
CA GLN A 40 -3.53 26.87 56.76
C GLN A 40 -4.73 26.66 55.82
N LYS A 41 -5.80 27.43 55.95
CA LYS A 41 -6.94 27.42 55.02
C LYS A 41 -6.53 27.88 53.63
N ILE A 42 -5.68 28.91 53.51
CA ILE A 42 -5.13 29.38 52.23
C ILE A 42 -4.37 28.24 51.55
N VAL A 43 -3.42 27.59 52.23
CA VAL A 43 -2.65 26.48 51.66
C VAL A 43 -3.56 25.35 51.17
N LYS A 44 -4.55 24.94 51.98
CA LYS A 44 -5.52 23.90 51.58
C LYS A 44 -6.34 24.28 50.34
N LEU A 45 -6.71 25.56 50.21
CA LEU A 45 -7.45 26.06 49.05
C LEU A 45 -6.55 26.15 47.81
N GLU A 46 -5.29 26.57 47.98
CA GLU A 46 -4.28 26.60 46.91
C GLU A 46 -3.99 25.19 46.38
N ASP A 47 -3.81 24.20 47.26
CA ASP A 47 -3.60 22.80 46.87
C ASP A 47 -4.81 22.26 46.09
N LYS A 48 -6.02 22.51 46.58
CA LYS A 48 -7.27 22.09 45.90
C LYS A 48 -7.44 22.76 44.54
N LEU A 49 -7.01 24.02 44.39
CA LEU A 49 -7.04 24.73 43.12
C LEU A 49 -5.97 24.18 42.16
N SER A 50 -4.79 23.82 42.66
CA SER A 50 -3.71 23.23 41.86
C SER A 50 -4.07 21.82 41.36
N SER A 51 -4.85 21.07 42.14
CA SER A 51 -5.31 19.72 41.81
C SER A 51 -6.55 19.68 40.91
N ASN A 52 -6.92 20.79 40.25
CA ASN A 52 -8.05 20.86 39.30
C ASN A 52 -7.76 20.07 38.01
N HIS A 53 -7.58 18.76 38.16
CA HIS A 53 -7.37 17.79 37.08
C HIS A 53 -8.59 17.72 36.14
N GLU A 54 -9.78 18.04 36.67
CA GLU A 54 -11.03 18.17 35.91
C GLU A 54 -10.84 19.09 34.68
N GLY A 55 -10.11 20.20 34.88
CA GLY A 55 -9.79 21.20 33.86
C GLY A 55 -8.97 20.65 32.69
N SER A 56 -8.02 19.76 32.99
CA SER A 56 -7.21 19.09 31.97
C SER A 56 -7.96 17.95 31.29
N GLU A 57 -8.85 17.25 32.00
CA GLU A 57 -9.57 16.11 31.44
C GLU A 57 -10.62 16.49 30.41
N TRP A 58 -11.45 17.52 30.67
CA TRP A 58 -12.46 17.93 29.70
C TRP A 58 -11.81 18.41 28.40
N LYS A 59 -10.66 19.07 28.50
CA LYS A 59 -9.87 19.50 27.36
C LYS A 59 -9.32 18.31 26.57
N ALA A 60 -8.75 17.32 27.25
CA ALA A 60 -8.26 16.09 26.60
C ALA A 60 -9.39 15.31 25.92
N ARG A 61 -10.57 15.20 26.56
CA ARG A 61 -11.77 14.58 25.96
C ARG A 61 -12.25 15.34 24.73
N TYR A 62 -12.27 16.66 24.81
CA TYR A 62 -12.66 17.52 23.70
C TYR A 62 -11.70 17.37 22.50
N GLU A 63 -10.39 17.38 22.75
CA GLU A 63 -9.37 17.18 21.71
C GLU A 63 -9.48 15.79 21.07
N ALA A 64 -9.69 14.74 21.87
CA ALA A 64 -9.94 13.39 21.36
C ALA A 64 -11.21 13.31 20.50
N GLN A 65 -12.28 14.00 20.90
CA GLN A 65 -13.52 14.06 20.14
C GLN A 65 -13.34 14.78 18.79
N LEU A 66 -12.57 15.87 18.77
CA LEU A 66 -12.23 16.57 17.52
C LEU A 66 -11.46 15.65 16.56
N ALA A 67 -10.48 14.90 17.07
CA ALA A 67 -9.71 13.96 16.25
C ALA A 67 -10.59 12.83 15.68
N LEU A 68 -11.52 12.29 16.48
CA LEU A 68 -12.48 11.30 16.02
C LEU A 68 -13.42 11.88 14.95
N ASN A 69 -13.91 13.12 15.14
CA ASN A 69 -14.76 13.79 14.18
C ASN A 69 -14.04 14.01 12.84
N ASP A 70 -12.78 14.46 12.85
CA ASP A 70 -11.96 14.60 11.63
C ASP A 70 -11.79 13.26 10.89
N GLN A 71 -11.59 12.16 11.63
CA GLN A 71 -11.53 10.83 11.04
C GLN A 71 -12.87 10.40 10.42
N LEU A 72 -14.00 10.70 11.07
CA LEU A 72 -15.33 10.42 10.54
C LEU A 72 -15.63 11.25 9.29
N GLU A 73 -15.25 12.53 9.27
CA GLU A 73 -15.39 13.39 8.09
C GLU A 73 -14.61 12.84 6.90
N LYS A 74 -13.36 12.40 7.12
CA LYS A 74 -12.54 11.73 6.10
C LYS A 74 -13.20 10.45 5.59
N GLN A 75 -13.79 9.64 6.47
CA GLN A 75 -14.53 8.44 6.08
C GLN A 75 -15.79 8.78 5.26
N ILE A 76 -16.56 9.79 5.68
CA ILE A 76 -17.74 10.26 4.94
C ILE A 76 -17.33 10.75 3.55
N ALA A 77 -16.25 11.54 3.44
CA ALA A 77 -15.74 12.02 2.16
C ALA A 77 -15.33 10.86 1.25
N SER A 78 -14.58 9.88 1.76
CA SER A 78 -14.17 8.69 0.99
C SER A 78 -15.36 7.84 0.55
N LEU A 79 -16.36 7.66 1.41
CA LEU A 79 -17.58 6.91 1.06
C LEU A 79 -18.39 7.65 0.00
N ARG A 80 -18.54 8.98 0.12
CA ARG A 80 -19.21 9.81 -0.89
C ARG A 80 -18.50 9.73 -2.23
N GLU A 81 -17.16 9.78 -2.25
CA GLU A 81 -16.38 9.60 -3.47
C GLU A 81 -16.61 8.23 -4.09
N LYS A 82 -16.58 7.14 -3.30
CA LYS A 82 -16.84 5.78 -3.79
C LYS A 82 -18.27 5.63 -4.34
N VAL A 83 -19.25 6.21 -3.66
CA VAL A 83 -20.63 6.24 -4.15
C VAL A 83 -20.70 7.01 -5.46
N GLU A 84 -20.03 8.14 -5.58
CA GLU A 84 -20.01 8.91 -6.83
C GLU A 84 -19.21 8.22 -7.94
N GLN A 85 -18.19 7.41 -7.62
CA GLN A 85 -17.51 6.55 -8.60
C GLN A 85 -18.40 5.42 -9.10
N ILE A 86 -19.21 4.82 -8.21
CA ILE A 86 -20.19 3.78 -8.58
C ILE A 86 -21.36 4.40 -9.36
N ARG A 87 -21.78 5.61 -8.96
CA ARG A 87 -22.79 6.44 -9.62
C ARG A 87 -22.26 7.12 -10.88
N GLY A 88 -20.94 7.15 -11.07
CA GLY A 88 -20.24 7.68 -12.23
C GLY A 88 -20.99 7.21 -13.46
N SER A 89 -21.48 8.19 -14.22
CA SER A 89 -22.72 8.13 -15.00
C SER A 89 -23.06 6.68 -15.39
N PRO A 90 -24.13 6.05 -14.84
CA PRO A 90 -24.56 4.73 -15.32
C PRO A 90 -24.79 4.78 -16.83
N SER A 91 -25.03 5.99 -17.37
CA SER A 91 -25.00 6.36 -18.78
C SER A 91 -23.80 5.82 -19.55
N ASP A 92 -22.61 5.68 -18.96
CA ASP A 92 -21.35 5.39 -19.67
C ASP A 92 -20.97 3.90 -19.67
N ARG A 93 -21.33 3.14 -18.62
CA ARG A 93 -21.03 1.69 -18.55
C ARG A 93 -22.06 0.82 -19.28
N LEU A 94 -23.28 1.31 -19.40
CA LEU A 94 -24.40 0.62 -20.05
C LEU A 94 -24.93 1.39 -21.26
N SER A 95 -24.20 2.40 -21.77
CA SER A 95 -24.64 3.21 -22.92
C SER A 95 -24.88 2.33 -24.12
N SER A 96 -23.96 1.39 -24.38
CA SER A 96 -24.06 0.43 -25.47
C SER A 96 -25.34 -0.42 -25.38
N ILE A 97 -25.79 -0.76 -24.16
CA ILE A 97 -26.99 -1.59 -23.94
C ILE A 97 -28.27 -0.74 -24.01
N ARG A 98 -28.28 0.45 -23.40
CA ARG A 98 -29.45 1.35 -23.39
C ARG A 98 -29.85 1.85 -24.76
N VAL A 99 -28.93 1.91 -25.73
CA VAL A 99 -29.27 2.20 -27.12
C VAL A 99 -30.30 1.20 -27.65
N TYR A 100 -30.15 -0.09 -27.30
CA TYR A 100 -31.09 -1.13 -27.71
C TYR A 100 -32.42 -1.06 -26.95
N GLU A 101 -32.42 -0.69 -25.67
CA GLU A 101 -33.67 -0.52 -24.88
C GLU A 101 -34.59 0.57 -25.44
N ARG A 102 -34.02 1.58 -26.12
CA ARG A 102 -34.77 2.69 -26.75
C ARG A 102 -35.29 2.36 -28.15
N MET A 103 -34.88 1.23 -28.73
CA MET A 103 -35.32 0.83 -30.07
C MET A 103 -36.70 0.16 -30.01
N SER A 104 -37.46 0.26 -31.11
CA SER A 104 -38.70 -0.52 -31.24
C SER A 104 -38.39 -2.02 -31.35
N VAL A 105 -39.36 -2.85 -30.99
CA VAL A 105 -39.24 -4.32 -31.08
C VAL A 105 -38.98 -4.78 -32.51
N GLU A 106 -39.58 -4.12 -33.50
CA GLU A 106 -39.38 -4.41 -34.92
C GLU A 106 -37.93 -4.12 -35.34
N SER A 107 -37.39 -2.99 -34.89
CA SER A 107 -36.01 -2.59 -35.18
C SER A 107 -34.98 -3.50 -34.51
N LEU A 108 -35.27 -3.99 -33.30
CA LEU A 108 -34.46 -5.00 -32.63
C LEU A 108 -34.51 -6.34 -33.37
N SER A 109 -35.68 -6.75 -33.86
CA SER A 109 -35.85 -7.98 -34.63
C SER A 109 -35.08 -7.95 -35.96
N THR A 110 -35.10 -6.83 -36.68
CA THR A 110 -34.33 -6.69 -37.93
C THR A 110 -32.83 -6.67 -37.66
N LEU A 111 -32.38 -5.96 -36.62
CA LEU A 111 -30.98 -5.93 -36.20
C LEU A 111 -30.48 -7.32 -35.82
N LEU A 112 -31.27 -8.09 -35.05
CA LEU A 112 -30.92 -9.45 -34.65
C LEU A 112 -30.73 -10.36 -35.86
N LYS A 113 -31.65 -10.32 -36.84
CA LYS A 113 -31.54 -11.08 -38.09
C LYS A 113 -30.29 -10.71 -38.89
N GLN A 114 -29.91 -9.44 -38.91
CA GLN A 114 -28.69 -8.99 -39.57
C GLN A 114 -27.45 -9.53 -38.86
N LEU A 115 -27.38 -9.40 -37.52
CA LEU A 115 -26.26 -9.90 -36.73
C LEU A 115 -26.10 -11.42 -36.84
N GLU A 116 -27.19 -12.18 -36.90
CA GLU A 116 -27.15 -13.63 -37.14
C GLU A 116 -26.54 -13.98 -38.50
N LYS A 117 -26.87 -13.23 -39.56
CA LYS A 117 -26.27 -13.42 -40.89
C LYS A 117 -24.78 -13.09 -40.86
N GLU A 118 -24.40 -11.99 -40.22
CA GLU A 118 -22.99 -11.60 -40.09
C GLU A 118 -22.18 -12.63 -39.31
N LYS A 119 -22.73 -13.13 -38.19
CA LYS A 119 -22.11 -14.20 -37.39
C LYS A 119 -21.84 -15.44 -38.26
N LYS A 120 -22.85 -15.94 -38.97
CA LYS A 120 -22.70 -17.12 -39.85
C LYS A 120 -21.66 -16.90 -40.94
N ARG A 121 -21.64 -15.69 -41.54
CA ARG A 121 -20.65 -15.30 -42.56
C ARG A 121 -19.23 -15.31 -41.98
N LEU A 122 -19.01 -14.68 -40.84
CA LEU A 122 -17.70 -14.62 -40.16
C LEU A 122 -17.25 -16.02 -39.73
N GLU A 123 -18.13 -16.83 -39.16
CA GLU A 123 -17.83 -18.23 -38.80
C GLU A 123 -17.42 -19.06 -40.04
N SER A 124 -18.03 -18.81 -41.20
CA SER A 124 -17.62 -19.46 -42.45
C SER A 124 -16.24 -19.00 -42.90
N GLN A 125 -15.95 -17.69 -42.84
CA GLN A 125 -14.64 -17.13 -43.18
C GLN A 125 -13.54 -17.67 -42.27
N VAL A 126 -13.80 -17.79 -40.96
CA VAL A 126 -12.84 -18.38 -40.01
C VAL A 126 -12.54 -19.82 -40.37
N ARG A 127 -13.56 -20.63 -40.70
CA ARG A 127 -13.38 -22.01 -41.15
C ARG A 127 -12.57 -22.10 -42.44
N GLU A 128 -12.85 -21.25 -43.41
CA GLU A 128 -12.11 -21.20 -44.67
C GLU A 128 -10.64 -20.83 -44.46
N CYS A 129 -10.37 -19.80 -43.65
CA CYS A 129 -9.03 -19.40 -43.27
C CYS A 129 -8.27 -20.53 -42.56
N ALA A 130 -8.91 -21.25 -41.65
CA ALA A 130 -8.31 -22.40 -40.97
C ALA A 130 -7.93 -23.52 -41.96
N LEU A 131 -8.83 -23.85 -42.90
CA LEU A 131 -8.55 -24.85 -43.93
C LEU A 131 -7.44 -24.42 -44.89
N ARG A 132 -7.37 -23.13 -45.26
CA ARG A 132 -6.29 -22.59 -46.08
C ARG A 132 -4.94 -22.70 -45.37
N LEU A 133 -4.89 -22.29 -44.11
CA LEU A 133 -3.70 -22.38 -43.27
C LEU A 133 -3.21 -23.83 -43.11
N GLU A 134 -4.12 -24.79 -42.95
CA GLU A 134 -3.76 -26.21 -42.86
C GLU A 134 -3.12 -26.72 -44.17
N ARG A 135 -3.67 -26.34 -45.33
CA ARG A 135 -3.10 -26.71 -46.64
C ARG A 135 -1.73 -26.09 -46.84
N GLU A 136 -1.57 -24.81 -46.52
CA GLU A 136 -0.31 -24.09 -46.62
C GLU A 136 0.76 -24.68 -45.69
N SER A 137 0.39 -25.02 -44.44
CA SER A 137 1.26 -25.71 -43.49
C SER A 137 1.75 -27.06 -44.03
N LYS A 138 0.84 -27.88 -44.59
CA LYS A 138 1.19 -29.15 -45.23
C LYS A 138 2.15 -28.95 -46.41
N ALA A 139 1.91 -27.95 -47.26
CA ALA A 139 2.77 -27.63 -48.39
C ALA A 139 4.16 -27.17 -47.93
N TYR A 140 4.22 -26.29 -46.92
CA TYR A 140 5.47 -25.82 -46.33
C TYR A 140 6.31 -26.97 -45.78
N HIS A 141 5.70 -27.90 -45.04
CA HIS A 141 6.41 -29.06 -44.50
C HIS A 141 6.97 -29.96 -45.59
N LYS A 142 6.21 -30.23 -46.66
CA LYS A 142 6.71 -31.00 -47.82
C LYS A 142 7.96 -30.36 -48.43
N VAL A 143 7.90 -29.08 -48.76
CA VAL A 143 9.04 -28.35 -49.34
C VAL A 143 10.23 -28.31 -48.38
N LYS A 144 9.97 -28.15 -47.07
CA LYS A 144 11.01 -28.17 -46.03
C LYS A 144 11.72 -29.52 -45.93
N ASP A 145 10.98 -30.61 -46.02
CA ASP A 145 11.54 -31.96 -45.95
C ASP A 145 12.30 -32.32 -47.24
N GLU A 146 11.81 -31.90 -48.41
CA GLU A 146 12.55 -31.99 -49.68
C GLU A 146 13.87 -31.23 -49.62
N ARG A 147 13.86 -29.98 -49.12
CA ARG A 147 15.10 -29.21 -48.91
C ARG A 147 16.08 -29.93 -47.99
N ARG A 148 15.60 -30.55 -46.91
CA ARG A 148 16.44 -31.34 -45.99
C ARG A 148 17.04 -32.55 -46.68
N MET A 149 16.26 -33.25 -47.49
CA MET A 149 16.74 -34.38 -48.31
C MET A 149 17.85 -33.93 -49.27
N TYR A 150 17.67 -32.83 -50.01
CA TYR A 150 18.69 -32.32 -50.93
C TYR A 150 19.97 -31.91 -50.22
N LEU A 151 19.87 -31.22 -49.08
CA LEU A 151 21.04 -30.87 -48.25
C LEU A 151 21.79 -32.12 -47.75
N ALA A 152 21.07 -33.17 -47.36
CA ALA A 152 21.67 -34.44 -46.96
C ALA A 152 22.40 -35.12 -48.13
N LYS A 153 21.77 -35.17 -49.32
CA LYS A 153 22.40 -35.72 -50.54
C LYS A 153 23.68 -34.96 -50.91
N MET A 154 23.65 -33.62 -50.89
CA MET A 154 24.84 -32.79 -51.16
C MET A 154 25.96 -33.07 -50.14
N SER A 155 25.61 -33.25 -48.86
CA SER A 155 26.58 -33.56 -47.80
C SER A 155 27.22 -34.94 -47.98
N GLN A 156 26.45 -35.95 -48.38
CA GLN A 156 26.97 -37.30 -48.68
C GLN A 156 27.91 -37.29 -49.89
N LEU A 157 27.54 -36.59 -50.98
CA LEU A 157 28.41 -36.43 -52.15
C LEU A 157 29.71 -35.70 -51.78
N SER A 158 29.62 -34.63 -50.99
CA SER A 158 30.80 -33.90 -50.50
C SER A 158 31.71 -34.76 -49.62
N GLY A 159 31.14 -35.58 -48.72
CA GLY A 159 31.89 -36.54 -47.89
C GLY A 159 32.59 -37.64 -48.72
N LEU A 160 31.93 -38.15 -49.75
CA LEU A 160 32.49 -39.14 -50.68
C LEU A 160 33.66 -38.57 -51.51
N HIS A 161 33.54 -37.32 -51.96
CA HIS A 161 34.63 -36.61 -52.64
C HIS A 161 35.84 -36.34 -51.73
N HIS A 162 35.65 -36.27 -50.42
CA HIS A 162 36.76 -36.11 -49.46
C HIS A 162 37.43 -37.45 -49.10
N SER A 163 36.68 -38.55 -49.05
CA SER A 163 37.24 -39.90 -48.79
C SER A 163 37.95 -40.52 -49.99
N SER A 164 37.66 -40.09 -51.22
CA SER A 164 38.38 -40.55 -52.43
C SER A 164 39.77 -39.90 -52.63
N LYS A 165 40.13 -38.89 -51.82
CA LYS A 165 41.41 -38.15 -51.95
C LYS A 165 42.47 -38.52 -50.90
N ARG A 166 42.30 -39.61 -50.15
CA ARG A 166 43.35 -40.11 -49.24
C ARG A 166 44.01 -41.38 -49.78
N GLN A 167 45.03 -41.19 -50.62
CA GLN A 167 46.21 -42.06 -50.65
C GLN A 167 47.49 -41.20 -50.52
N PRO A 168 48.58 -41.78 -49.97
CA PRO A 168 49.58 -41.07 -49.19
C PRO A 168 50.73 -40.56 -50.06
N VAL A 169 51.21 -39.36 -49.78
CA VAL A 169 52.54 -38.93 -50.25
C VAL A 169 53.31 -38.41 -49.05
N SER A 170 54.35 -39.17 -48.72
CA SER A 170 55.36 -38.85 -47.71
C SER A 170 56.03 -37.52 -48.04
N LEU A 171 55.97 -36.57 -47.11
CA LEU A 171 56.81 -35.39 -47.15
C LEU A 171 57.95 -35.55 -46.15
N HIS A 172 59.13 -35.47 -46.75
CA HIS A 172 60.45 -35.60 -46.18
C HIS A 172 60.66 -34.64 -45.01
N ARG A 173 61.30 -35.21 -43.98
CA ARG A 173 61.85 -34.60 -42.79
C ARG A 173 62.70 -33.36 -43.12
N MET A 174 62.35 -32.19 -42.58
CA MET A 174 63.34 -31.20 -42.12
C MET A 174 62.89 -30.59 -40.80
N LYS A 175 63.91 -30.34 -39.98
CA LYS A 175 63.98 -30.04 -38.55
C LYS A 175 63.70 -28.55 -38.24
N GLU A 176 63.39 -28.31 -36.94
CA GLU A 176 63.59 -27.09 -36.13
C GLU A 176 62.64 -25.89 -36.40
N ASP A 177 62.06 -25.15 -35.44
CA ASP A 177 62.08 -25.11 -33.97
C ASP A 177 60.79 -24.42 -33.46
N PRO A 178 60.35 -24.61 -32.19
CA PRO A 178 59.11 -24.02 -31.67
C PRO A 178 59.38 -22.69 -30.93
N VAL A 179 58.91 -21.57 -31.48
CA VAL A 179 58.86 -20.28 -30.77
C VAL A 179 57.40 -19.84 -30.57
N LYS A 180 56.91 -20.22 -29.39
CA LYS A 180 56.24 -19.38 -28.38
C LYS A 180 55.13 -18.39 -28.80
N ILE A 181 53.98 -18.66 -28.17
CA ILE A 181 53.07 -17.73 -27.47
C ILE A 181 51.93 -17.11 -28.30
N GLY A 182 50.71 -17.49 -27.89
CA GLY A 182 49.55 -16.60 -27.97
C GLY A 182 48.20 -17.31 -27.91
N ARG A 183 47.72 -17.62 -26.68
CA ARG A 183 46.31 -17.55 -26.17
C ARG A 183 45.20 -18.19 -27.06
N SER A 184 44.21 -18.96 -26.61
CA SER A 184 43.57 -19.21 -25.31
C SER A 184 42.58 -20.39 -25.51
N ASN A 185 42.25 -21.09 -24.41
CA ASN A 185 41.40 -22.28 -24.23
C ASN A 185 40.15 -22.49 -25.12
N PRO A 186 39.76 -23.76 -25.44
CA PRO A 186 38.39 -24.14 -25.78
C PRO A 186 37.64 -24.69 -24.54
N ALA A 187 36.76 -23.88 -23.96
CA ALA A 187 35.83 -24.34 -22.92
C ALA A 187 34.56 -24.92 -23.58
N ASN A 188 34.51 -26.24 -23.67
CA ASN A 188 33.29 -26.99 -23.95
C ASN A 188 32.23 -26.72 -22.89
N GLN A 189 31.21 -25.91 -23.20
CA GLN A 189 29.94 -25.97 -22.48
C GLN A 189 28.92 -26.76 -23.32
N LYS A 190 28.78 -28.04 -22.96
CA LYS A 190 27.58 -28.82 -23.22
C LYS A 190 26.40 -28.13 -22.53
N MET A 191 25.45 -27.61 -23.29
CA MET A 191 24.12 -27.29 -22.76
C MET A 191 23.39 -28.59 -22.45
N ILE A 192 23.51 -29.03 -21.19
CA ILE A 192 22.73 -30.13 -20.64
C ILE A 192 21.36 -29.56 -20.27
N ASN A 193 20.32 -30.22 -20.80
CA ASN A 193 18.92 -29.95 -20.54
C ASN A 193 18.65 -29.89 -19.02
N ALA A 194 18.30 -28.70 -18.51
CA ALA A 194 17.76 -28.56 -17.17
C ALA A 194 16.34 -29.15 -17.17
N LYS A 195 16.21 -30.29 -16.49
CA LYS A 195 14.95 -30.91 -16.09
C LYS A 195 14.03 -29.84 -15.49
N ARG A 196 12.93 -29.56 -16.17
CA ARG A 196 11.77 -28.88 -15.61
C ARG A 196 11.22 -29.79 -14.49
N GLY A 197 11.55 -29.46 -13.25
CA GLY A 197 11.02 -30.15 -12.08
C GLY A 197 9.49 -29.99 -11.98
N PRO A 198 8.80 -30.82 -11.17
CA PRO A 198 7.35 -30.76 -11.06
C PRO A 198 6.93 -29.39 -10.52
N ALA A 199 6.08 -28.69 -11.26
CA ALA A 199 5.40 -27.52 -10.75
C ALA A 199 4.60 -27.92 -9.50
N LYS A 200 4.95 -27.36 -8.35
CA LYS A 200 4.11 -27.45 -7.16
C LYS A 200 2.77 -26.79 -7.51
N LYS A 201 1.70 -27.60 -7.63
CA LYS A 201 0.33 -27.10 -7.65
C LYS A 201 0.12 -26.32 -6.36
N MET A 202 0.05 -25.00 -6.44
CA MET A 202 -0.59 -24.22 -5.39
C MET A 202 -2.08 -24.51 -5.47
N THR A 203 -2.58 -25.36 -4.58
CA THR A 203 -4.01 -25.47 -4.32
C THR A 203 -4.45 -24.14 -3.73
N ARG A 204 -5.08 -23.31 -4.56
CA ARG A 204 -5.72 -22.07 -4.13
C ARG A 204 -6.90 -22.47 -3.24
N SER A 205 -6.74 -22.32 -1.93
CA SER A 205 -7.82 -22.51 -0.96
C SER A 205 -8.85 -21.39 -1.16
N ASN A 206 -10.04 -21.75 -1.65
CA ASN A 206 -11.19 -20.85 -1.81
C ASN A 206 -12.05 -20.85 -0.54
N HIS A 207 -11.47 -20.47 0.59
CA HIS A 207 -12.26 -20.32 1.82
C HIS A 207 -12.22 -18.87 2.29
N LEU A 208 -13.39 -18.22 2.20
CA LEU A 208 -13.68 -16.97 2.88
C LEU A 208 -13.66 -17.21 4.41
N PRO A 209 -13.23 -16.23 5.22
CA PRO A 209 -13.28 -16.36 6.67
C PRO A 209 -14.73 -16.52 7.14
N LYS A 210 -14.96 -17.42 8.10
CA LYS A 210 -16.27 -17.65 8.72
C LYS A 210 -16.66 -16.41 9.52
N LEU A 211 -17.86 -15.89 9.26
CA LEU A 211 -18.53 -14.96 10.15
C LEU A 211 -19.14 -15.78 11.29
N ASN A 212 -18.77 -15.44 12.53
CA ASN A 212 -19.43 -16.00 13.71
C ASN A 212 -20.78 -15.31 13.91
N PRO A 213 -21.80 -16.03 14.42
CA PRO A 213 -23.10 -15.47 14.77
C PRO A 213 -23.04 -14.51 15.96
#